data_AF-A0A251U2Y4-F1
#
_entry.id   AF-A0A251U2Y4-F1
#
_cell.length_a   1.000
_cell.length_b   1.000
_cell.length_c   1.000
_cell.angle_alpha   90.00
_cell.angle_beta   90.00
_cell.angle_gamma   90.00
#
_symmetry.space_group_name_H-M   'P 1'
#
loop_
_entity.id
_entity.type
_entity.pdbx_description
1 polymer ?
#
loop_
_entity_poly.entity_id
_entity_poly.type
_entity_poly.pdbx_seq_one_letter_code
_entity_poly.pdbx_strand_id
1 'polypeptide(L)'
;MVTGNQTGLITGNAFQVWKEIDYRNCIEDIVVCGGSYFGDLQWRLASLPMRLGGLGLLSAREVGVYAFVASRAQSYVLQDHILRNSGVVKLDVDYQHALEYLSVSLPDFDIGGFSNMDTAPPKPQKTLANALFDKIAQSLGETFDLSQRQKAVIECLKGPHAQDFLTVIPIEGLGQCMSAVEYRAILKYRLMIPMYPEDETCPICRKACMDKYGEHAVHCKELPGFKYRHDWVRDVLGDILRRAGISAKKEAPVNFLTDPMEGRSTLRPADLLVFGWAGGKHACVDLTGVSPLAGLRESGFVAGQAIRKAE
;
A
#
# COMPACT_ATOMS: atom_id res chain seq x y z
N MET A 1 -21.27 -11.93 61.23
CA MET A 1 -21.56 -10.75 60.38
C MET A 1 -20.27 -10.18 59.86
N VAL A 2 -19.89 -10.51 58.63
CA VAL A 2 -19.38 -9.58 57.61
C VAL A 2 -19.55 -10.34 56.30
N THR A 3 -20.63 -10.02 55.60
CA THR A 3 -20.87 -10.39 54.20
C THR A 3 -20.44 -9.21 53.34
N GLY A 4 -19.52 -9.42 52.40
CA GLY A 4 -19.09 -8.40 51.45
C GLY A 4 -18.75 -9.04 50.12
N ASN A 5 -19.75 -9.12 49.24
CA ASN A 5 -19.66 -9.57 47.86
C ASN A 5 -18.60 -8.78 47.08
N GLN A 6 -17.61 -9.45 46.52
CA GLN A 6 -16.81 -8.94 45.39
C GLN A 6 -17.47 -9.41 44.09
N THR A 7 -18.46 -8.65 43.64
CA THR A 7 -18.99 -8.71 42.28
C THR A 7 -19.08 -7.28 41.78
N GLY A 8 -18.17 -6.89 40.90
CA GLY A 8 -18.19 -5.59 40.24
C GLY A 8 -16.79 -5.12 39.86
N LEU A 9 -16.65 -4.69 38.60
CA LEU A 9 -15.48 -4.08 37.95
C LEU A 9 -14.52 -5.02 37.19
N ILE A 10 -15.02 -5.68 36.14
CA ILE A 10 -14.18 -6.04 34.97
C ILE A 10 -14.68 -5.32 33.68
N THR A 11 -15.60 -4.36 33.80
CA THR A 11 -16.11 -3.57 32.67
C THR A 11 -15.71 -2.11 32.87
N GLY A 12 -14.67 -1.65 32.15
CA GLY A 12 -14.34 -0.23 32.08
C GLY A 12 -12.88 0.10 31.72
N ASN A 13 -11.90 -0.58 32.33
CA ASN A 13 -10.51 -0.09 32.29
C ASN A 13 -9.51 -0.92 31.48
N ALA A 14 -9.86 -2.12 31.00
CA ALA A 14 -8.90 -2.95 30.23
C ALA A 14 -8.61 -2.42 28.81
N PHE A 15 -9.48 -1.55 28.28
CA PHE A 15 -9.31 -0.92 26.96
C PHE A 15 -8.65 0.46 26.99
N GLN A 16 -8.36 1.01 28.18
CA GLN A 16 -7.92 2.41 28.33
C GLN A 16 -6.41 2.61 28.53
N VAL A 17 -5.60 1.58 28.29
CA VAL A 17 -4.12 1.66 28.42
C VAL A 17 -3.42 1.29 27.12
N TRP A 18 -3.81 1.93 26.02
CA TRP A 18 -2.95 2.07 24.85
C TRP A 18 -2.95 3.55 24.49
N LYS A 19 -1.79 4.21 24.59
CA LYS A 19 -1.64 5.60 24.16
C LYS A 19 -1.70 5.65 22.63
N GLU A 20 -2.90 5.60 22.08
CA GLU A 20 -3.17 5.69 20.64
C GLU A 20 -2.68 7.02 20.06
N ILE A 21 -2.71 8.08 20.88
CA ILE A 21 -2.09 9.38 20.59
C ILE A 21 -0.59 9.19 20.32
N ASP A 22 0.11 8.35 21.09
CA ASP A 22 1.55 8.13 20.87
C ASP A 22 1.80 7.40 19.54
N TYR A 23 0.96 6.43 19.14
CA TYR A 23 1.17 5.69 17.89
C TYR A 23 1.01 6.57 16.65
N ARG A 24 -0.09 7.32 16.54
CA ARG A 24 -0.29 8.25 15.42
C ARG A 24 0.82 9.30 15.38
N ASN A 25 1.19 9.86 16.54
CA ASN A 25 2.26 10.86 16.64
C ASN A 25 3.63 10.29 16.23
N CYS A 26 3.94 9.03 16.56
CA CYS A 26 5.16 8.39 16.09
C CYS A 26 5.20 8.26 14.56
N ILE A 27 4.08 7.87 13.94
CA ILE A 27 3.99 7.76 12.48
C ILE A 27 4.10 9.14 11.83
N GLU A 28 3.44 10.15 12.40
CA GLU A 28 3.56 11.53 11.98
C GLU A 28 5.03 12.00 12.04
N ASP A 29 5.74 11.76 13.13
CA ASP A 29 7.15 12.13 13.26
C ASP A 29 8.07 11.37 12.28
N ILE A 30 7.79 10.09 12.03
CA ILE A 30 8.51 9.32 11.00
C ILE A 30 8.32 9.95 9.61
N VAL A 31 7.08 10.33 9.26
CA VAL A 31 6.72 10.81 7.91
C VAL A 31 7.11 12.27 7.69
N VAL A 32 6.72 13.16 8.59
CA VAL A 32 6.87 14.61 8.45
C VAL A 32 7.89 15.23 9.39
N CYS A 33 8.37 14.51 10.42
CA CYS A 33 9.44 14.97 11.34
C CYS A 33 9.11 16.31 11.99
N GLY A 34 7.89 16.45 12.53
CA GLY A 34 7.35 17.70 13.06
C GLY A 34 6.88 18.71 12.00
N GLY A 35 6.90 18.33 10.72
CA GLY A 35 6.33 19.12 9.62
C GLY A 35 4.79 19.10 9.59
N SER A 36 4.21 19.88 8.69
CA SER A 36 2.76 20.00 8.52
C SER A 36 2.17 18.93 7.58
N TYR A 37 0.84 18.95 7.43
CA TYR A 37 0.06 18.19 6.44
C TYR A 37 -0.08 16.68 6.71
N PHE A 38 0.20 16.21 7.92
CA PHE A 38 -0.20 14.88 8.37
C PHE A 38 -1.55 14.94 9.11
N GLY A 39 -2.65 15.02 8.35
CA GLY A 39 -4.01 15.15 8.90
C GLY A 39 -4.77 13.83 8.98
N ASP A 40 -6.08 13.92 9.20
CA ASP A 40 -6.96 12.74 9.28
C ASP A 40 -7.01 11.95 7.98
N LEU A 41 -6.93 12.62 6.82
CA LEU A 41 -6.81 11.94 5.53
C LEU A 41 -5.51 11.12 5.44
N GLN A 42 -4.37 11.71 5.80
CA GLN A 42 -3.07 11.02 5.78
C GLN A 42 -3.08 9.81 6.72
N TRP A 43 -3.62 10.00 7.93
CA TRP A 43 -3.79 8.89 8.87
C TRP A 43 -4.70 7.80 8.30
N ARG A 44 -5.83 8.18 7.68
CA ARG A 44 -6.76 7.23 7.06
C ARG A 44 -6.12 6.43 5.93
N LEU A 45 -5.33 7.09 5.07
CA LEU A 45 -4.59 6.42 4.01
C LEU A 45 -3.51 5.51 4.58
N ALA A 46 -2.79 5.95 5.60
CA ALA A 46 -1.75 5.17 6.25
C ALA A 46 -2.32 3.90 6.92
N SER A 47 -3.52 3.99 7.51
CA SER A 47 -4.15 2.88 8.23
C SER A 47 -4.83 1.84 7.33
N LEU A 48 -5.05 2.16 6.06
CA LEU A 48 -5.55 1.18 5.10
C LEU A 48 -4.57 0.00 4.95
N PRO A 49 -5.08 -1.22 4.73
CA PRO A 49 -4.27 -2.35 4.31
C PRO A 49 -3.47 -2.05 3.04
N MET A 50 -2.29 -2.66 2.92
CA MET A 50 -1.43 -2.54 1.74
C MET A 50 -2.16 -2.89 0.43
N ARG A 51 -3.05 -3.91 0.44
CA ARG A 51 -3.87 -4.28 -0.73
C ARG A 51 -4.84 -3.18 -1.20
N LEU A 52 -5.14 -2.22 -0.33
CA LEU A 52 -6.01 -1.08 -0.58
C LEU A 52 -5.22 0.22 -0.80
N GLY A 53 -3.89 0.13 -0.88
CA GLY A 53 -2.99 1.26 -1.14
C GLY A 53 -2.44 1.96 0.10
N GLY A 54 -2.75 1.48 1.31
CA GLY A 54 -2.23 2.06 2.55
C GLY A 54 -0.91 1.45 3.02
N LEU A 55 -0.49 1.84 4.22
CA LEU A 55 0.75 1.38 4.85
C LEU A 55 0.52 0.17 5.78
N GLY A 56 -0.73 -0.22 6.02
CA GLY A 56 -1.10 -1.33 6.92
C GLY A 56 -0.97 -1.00 8.41
N LEU A 57 -1.02 0.29 8.78
CA LEU A 57 -0.84 0.75 10.16
C LEU A 57 -2.16 0.69 10.92
N LEU A 58 -2.38 -0.38 11.69
CA LEU A 58 -3.64 -0.62 12.36
C LEU A 58 -3.67 0.01 13.76
N SER A 59 -4.72 0.76 14.08
CA SER A 59 -5.01 1.13 15.47
C SER A 59 -5.77 0.00 16.17
N ALA A 60 -5.29 -0.39 17.36
CA ALA A 60 -5.97 -1.34 18.24
C ALA A 60 -7.43 -0.94 18.52
N ARG A 61 -7.73 0.36 18.57
CA ARG A 61 -9.08 0.88 18.80
C ARG A 61 -9.99 0.64 17.60
N GLU A 62 -9.51 0.94 16.39
CA GLU A 62 -10.28 0.72 15.16
C GLU A 62 -10.56 -0.76 14.94
N VAL A 63 -9.62 -1.63 15.33
CA VAL A 63 -9.71 -3.06 15.08
C VAL A 63 -10.29 -3.89 16.22
N GLY A 64 -10.42 -3.29 17.41
CA GLY A 64 -10.72 -4.02 18.65
C GLY A 64 -12.05 -4.78 18.59
N VAL A 65 -13.12 -4.15 18.12
CA VAL A 65 -14.45 -4.76 18.11
C VAL A 65 -14.51 -5.95 17.16
N TYR A 66 -14.02 -5.81 15.92
CA TYR A 66 -14.03 -6.94 15.00
C TYR A 66 -13.04 -8.03 15.42
N ALA A 67 -11.89 -7.67 16.01
CA ALA A 67 -10.91 -8.64 16.49
C ALA A 67 -11.49 -9.47 17.65
N PHE A 68 -12.22 -8.83 18.55
CA PHE A 68 -12.97 -9.50 19.60
C PHE A 68 -14.02 -10.45 19.01
N VAL A 69 -14.84 -9.97 18.08
CA VAL A 69 -15.88 -10.80 17.46
C VAL A 69 -15.28 -11.99 16.72
N ALA A 70 -14.25 -11.74 15.91
CA ALA A 70 -13.54 -12.77 15.16
C ALA A 70 -12.88 -13.82 16.07
N SER A 71 -12.22 -13.38 17.13
CA SER A 71 -11.53 -14.26 18.08
C SER A 71 -12.51 -15.20 18.77
N ARG A 72 -13.65 -14.67 19.24
CA ARG A 72 -14.70 -15.50 19.84
C ARG A 72 -15.31 -16.45 18.81
N ALA A 73 -15.64 -15.96 17.61
CA ALA A 73 -16.19 -16.77 16.54
C ALA A 73 -15.26 -17.94 16.16
N GLN A 74 -13.96 -17.70 16.11
CA GLN A 74 -12.96 -18.73 15.79
C GLN A 74 -12.83 -19.80 16.87
N SER A 75 -13.14 -19.46 18.12
CA SER A 75 -12.91 -20.31 19.29
C SER A 75 -14.20 -20.89 19.90
N TYR A 76 -15.36 -20.75 19.24
CA TYR A 76 -16.65 -21.24 19.75
C TYR A 76 -16.61 -22.70 20.20
N VAL A 77 -16.15 -23.61 19.33
CA VAL A 77 -16.09 -25.06 19.64
C VAL A 77 -15.25 -25.34 20.89
N LEU A 78 -14.13 -24.63 21.03
CA LEU A 78 -13.23 -24.80 22.17
C LEU A 78 -13.85 -24.21 23.45
N GLN A 79 -14.48 -23.04 23.36
CA GLN A 79 -15.18 -22.43 24.48
C GLN A 79 -16.34 -23.31 24.96
N ASP A 80 -17.17 -23.81 24.05
CA ASP A 80 -18.27 -24.73 24.37
C ASP A 80 -17.74 -25.99 25.05
N HIS A 81 -16.68 -26.58 24.52
CA HIS A 81 -16.07 -27.77 25.12
C HIS A 81 -15.56 -27.52 26.55
N ILE A 82 -14.89 -26.39 26.80
CA ILE A 82 -14.38 -26.00 28.12
C ILE A 82 -15.53 -25.68 29.09
N LEU A 83 -16.57 -25.01 28.60
CA LEU A 83 -17.67 -24.48 29.41
C LEU A 83 -18.88 -25.41 29.50
N ARG A 84 -18.85 -26.58 28.86
CA ARG A 84 -19.99 -27.50 28.71
C ARG A 84 -20.73 -27.83 30.01
N ASN A 85 -20.02 -27.89 31.13
CA ASN A 85 -20.58 -28.22 32.46
C ASN A 85 -20.66 -27.01 33.41
N SER A 86 -20.40 -25.81 32.91
CA SER A 86 -20.37 -24.58 33.72
C SER A 86 -21.75 -23.92 33.91
N GLY A 87 -22.77 -24.36 33.16
CA GLY A 87 -24.09 -23.73 33.16
C GLY A 87 -24.15 -22.39 32.41
N VAL A 88 -23.06 -21.98 31.75
CA VAL A 88 -23.01 -20.80 30.89
C VAL A 88 -23.58 -21.15 29.52
N VAL A 89 -24.84 -20.77 29.28
CA VAL A 89 -25.58 -21.14 28.04
C VAL A 89 -25.81 -19.95 27.11
N LYS A 90 -25.65 -18.70 27.58
CA LYS A 90 -25.99 -17.51 26.81
C LYS A 90 -24.79 -16.86 26.15
N LEU A 91 -25.03 -16.28 24.97
CA LEU A 91 -24.17 -15.25 24.39
C LEU A 91 -23.94 -14.17 25.44
N ASP A 92 -22.68 -13.85 25.66
CA ASP A 92 -22.31 -12.85 26.65
C ASP A 92 -22.66 -11.45 26.13
N VAL A 93 -23.08 -10.57 27.05
CA VAL A 93 -23.69 -9.28 26.74
C VAL A 93 -22.72 -8.39 25.95
N ASP A 94 -21.44 -8.45 26.28
CA ASP A 94 -20.41 -7.67 25.59
C ASP A 94 -20.26 -8.10 24.12
N TYR A 95 -20.44 -9.39 23.83
CA TYR A 95 -20.44 -9.88 22.46
C TYR A 95 -21.72 -9.54 21.70
N GLN A 96 -22.88 -9.52 22.35
CA GLN A 96 -24.10 -9.02 21.72
C GLN A 96 -23.95 -7.55 21.33
N HIS A 97 -23.46 -6.70 22.23
CA HIS A 97 -23.17 -5.30 21.92
C HIS A 97 -22.13 -5.15 20.80
N ALA A 98 -21.11 -6.01 20.75
CA ALA A 98 -20.11 -5.99 19.68
C ALA A 98 -20.72 -6.35 18.32
N LEU A 99 -21.59 -7.36 18.25
CA LEU A 99 -22.32 -7.72 17.04
C LEU A 99 -23.27 -6.60 16.58
N GLU A 100 -24.01 -6.00 17.51
CA GLU A 100 -24.89 -4.86 17.23
C GLU A 100 -24.09 -3.68 16.66
N TYR A 101 -22.97 -3.31 17.30
CA TYR A 101 -22.08 -2.27 16.80
C TYR A 101 -21.58 -2.55 15.37
N LEU A 102 -21.17 -3.79 15.08
CA LEU A 102 -20.72 -4.17 13.75
C LEU A 102 -21.87 -4.17 12.72
N SER A 103 -23.09 -4.54 13.11
CA SER A 103 -24.25 -4.51 12.21
C SER A 103 -24.60 -3.07 11.77
N VAL A 104 -24.41 -2.10 12.67
CA VAL A 104 -24.59 -0.67 12.36
C VAL A 104 -23.44 -0.16 11.50
N SER A 105 -22.20 -0.57 11.81
CA SER A 105 -21.00 -0.09 11.12
C SER A 105 -20.83 -0.71 9.72
N LEU A 106 -21.35 -1.93 9.51
CA LEU A 106 -21.24 -2.72 8.29
C LEU A 106 -22.64 -3.18 7.84
N PRO A 107 -23.53 -2.26 7.43
CA PRO A 107 -24.93 -2.58 7.13
C PRO A 107 -25.10 -3.53 5.94
N ASP A 108 -24.12 -3.54 5.04
CA ASP A 108 -24.12 -4.35 3.81
C ASP A 108 -23.51 -5.75 4.02
N PHE A 109 -23.10 -6.08 5.25
CA PHE A 109 -22.40 -7.33 5.57
C PHE A 109 -23.20 -8.15 6.58
N ASP A 110 -23.38 -9.45 6.31
CA ASP A 110 -24.13 -10.35 7.18
C ASP A 110 -23.35 -10.68 8.46
N ILE A 111 -23.60 -9.88 9.50
CA ILE A 111 -23.10 -10.11 10.87
C ILE A 111 -23.84 -11.26 11.55
N GLY A 112 -25.04 -11.62 11.08
CA GLY A 112 -25.87 -12.68 11.67
C GLY A 112 -25.14 -14.02 11.73
N GLY A 113 -24.32 -14.33 10.73
CA GLY A 113 -23.48 -15.53 10.69
C GLY A 113 -22.53 -15.70 11.89
N PHE A 114 -22.15 -14.62 12.58
CA PHE A 114 -21.24 -14.64 13.75
C PHE A 114 -21.97 -14.89 15.09
N SER A 115 -23.30 -14.94 15.07
CA SER A 115 -24.12 -15.15 16.27
C SER A 115 -24.17 -16.61 16.73
N ASN A 116 -23.84 -17.57 15.86
CA ASN A 116 -23.88 -19.01 16.16
C ASN A 116 -22.61 -19.72 15.66
N MET A 117 -22.19 -20.75 16.39
CA MET A 117 -21.06 -21.64 16.05
C MET A 117 -21.24 -22.32 14.69
N ASP A 118 -22.45 -22.77 14.37
CA ASP A 118 -22.70 -23.54 13.14
C ASP A 118 -22.70 -22.67 11.87
N THR A 119 -22.86 -21.36 12.04
CA THR A 119 -22.99 -20.40 10.94
C THR A 119 -21.76 -19.51 10.76
N ALA A 120 -20.81 -19.57 11.70
CA ALA A 120 -19.64 -18.70 11.68
C ALA A 120 -18.79 -18.95 10.42
N PRO A 121 -18.43 -17.89 9.67
CA PRO A 121 -17.68 -18.07 8.44
C PRO A 121 -16.25 -18.59 8.73
N PRO A 122 -15.66 -19.37 7.81
CA PRO A 122 -14.27 -19.78 7.93
C PRO A 122 -13.36 -18.54 7.93
N LYS A 123 -12.31 -18.56 8.77
CA LYS A 123 -11.35 -17.45 8.93
C LYS A 123 -12.05 -16.12 9.30
N PRO A 124 -12.80 -16.07 10.41
CA PRO A 124 -13.66 -14.94 10.76
C PRO A 124 -12.91 -13.60 10.86
N GLN A 125 -11.64 -13.63 11.31
CA GLN A 125 -10.78 -12.44 11.35
C GLN A 125 -10.54 -11.85 9.95
N LYS A 126 -10.21 -12.69 8.97
CA LYS A 126 -9.98 -12.24 7.59
C LYS A 126 -11.27 -11.70 6.98
N THR A 127 -12.40 -12.37 7.24
CA THR A 127 -13.70 -11.99 6.71
C THR A 127 -14.14 -10.62 7.24
N LEU A 128 -14.12 -10.41 8.57
CA LEU A 128 -14.49 -9.13 9.16
C LEU A 128 -13.50 -8.01 8.82
N ALA A 129 -12.20 -8.29 8.84
CA ALA A 129 -11.19 -7.30 8.45
C ALA A 129 -11.41 -6.84 7.00
N ASN A 130 -11.70 -7.76 6.08
CA ASN A 130 -12.00 -7.39 4.69
C ASN A 130 -13.25 -6.52 4.60
N ALA A 131 -14.36 -6.94 5.21
CA ALA A 131 -15.60 -6.17 5.19
C ALA A 131 -15.40 -4.74 5.75
N LEU A 132 -14.69 -4.63 6.86
CA LEU A 132 -14.40 -3.34 7.48
C LEU A 132 -13.56 -2.45 6.57
N PHE A 133 -12.39 -2.92 6.14
CA PHE A 133 -11.48 -2.07 5.35
C PHE A 133 -12.02 -1.78 3.94
N ASP A 134 -12.82 -2.67 3.36
CA ASP A 134 -13.48 -2.41 2.09
C ASP A 134 -14.55 -1.31 2.26
N LYS A 135 -15.35 -1.32 3.34
CA LYS A 135 -16.31 -0.25 3.65
C LYS A 135 -15.61 1.09 3.84
N ILE A 136 -14.51 1.11 4.60
CA ILE A 136 -13.67 2.29 4.79
C ILE A 136 -13.13 2.83 3.47
N ALA A 137 -12.60 1.94 2.61
CA ALA A 137 -12.03 2.34 1.34
C ALA A 137 -13.09 2.90 0.38
N GLN A 138 -14.32 2.39 0.44
CA GLN A 138 -15.45 2.91 -0.32
C GLN A 138 -15.88 4.30 0.18
N SER A 139 -15.93 4.51 1.50
CA SER A 139 -16.38 5.78 2.08
C SER A 139 -15.34 6.90 2.00
N LEU A 140 -14.07 6.58 1.73
CA LEU A 140 -12.96 7.53 1.70
C LEU A 140 -13.19 8.71 0.74
N GLY A 141 -13.75 8.41 -0.44
CA GLY A 141 -14.04 9.41 -1.47
C GLY A 141 -15.04 10.47 -1.02
N GLU A 142 -16.11 10.04 -0.36
CA GLU A 142 -17.18 10.90 0.16
C GLU A 142 -16.77 11.62 1.45
N THR A 143 -16.07 10.92 2.35
CA THR A 143 -15.69 11.44 3.67
C THR A 143 -14.71 12.61 3.59
N PHE A 144 -13.80 12.57 2.62
CA PHE A 144 -12.70 13.54 2.51
C PHE A 144 -12.73 14.40 1.25
N ASP A 145 -13.81 14.30 0.44
CA ASP A 145 -13.95 15.00 -0.85
C ASP A 145 -12.70 14.89 -1.73
N LEU A 146 -12.33 13.64 -2.07
CA LEU A 146 -11.07 13.38 -2.75
C LEU A 146 -11.05 13.95 -4.18
N SER A 147 -10.03 14.76 -4.46
CA SER A 147 -9.72 15.26 -5.80
C SER A 147 -9.41 14.12 -6.78
N GLN A 148 -9.54 14.40 -8.09
CA GLN A 148 -9.21 13.41 -9.14
C GLN A 148 -7.77 12.89 -9.01
N ARG A 149 -6.82 13.76 -8.67
CA ARG A 149 -5.42 13.38 -8.43
C ARG A 149 -5.30 12.39 -7.26
N GLN A 150 -5.95 12.65 -6.14
CA GLN A 150 -5.86 11.77 -4.96
C GLN A 150 -6.49 10.40 -5.25
N LYS A 151 -7.63 10.37 -5.96
CA LYS A 151 -8.25 9.13 -6.45
C LYS A 151 -7.29 8.35 -7.36
N ALA A 152 -6.64 9.03 -8.30
CA ALA A 152 -5.65 8.41 -9.20
C ALA A 152 -4.47 7.79 -8.43
N VAL A 153 -3.91 8.51 -7.46
CA VAL A 153 -2.82 8.00 -6.60
C VAL A 153 -3.27 6.76 -5.83
N ILE A 154 -4.45 6.76 -5.20
CA ILE A 154 -4.97 5.59 -4.47
C ILE A 154 -5.07 4.37 -5.39
N GLU A 155 -5.61 4.55 -6.60
CA GLU A 155 -5.70 3.46 -7.57
C GLU A 155 -4.32 2.93 -8.00
N CYS A 156 -3.31 3.81 -8.14
CA CYS A 156 -1.93 3.38 -8.40
C CYS A 156 -1.37 2.53 -7.25
N LEU A 157 -1.67 2.93 -6.01
CA LEU A 157 -1.15 2.27 -4.80
C LEU A 157 -1.76 0.90 -4.54
N LYS A 158 -2.92 0.60 -5.14
CA LYS A 158 -3.55 -0.74 -5.17
C LYS A 158 -2.93 -1.68 -6.19
N GLY A 159 -2.08 -1.17 -7.08
CA GLY A 159 -1.45 -1.95 -8.13
C GLY A 159 -0.57 -3.08 -7.59
N PRO A 160 -0.39 -4.18 -8.35
CA PRO A 160 0.54 -5.25 -8.00
C PRO A 160 1.93 -4.69 -7.69
N HIS A 161 2.58 -5.22 -6.65
CA HIS A 161 3.91 -4.84 -6.22
C HIS A 161 4.10 -3.39 -5.74
N ALA A 162 3.04 -2.57 -5.76
CA ALA A 162 3.15 -1.16 -5.38
C ALA A 162 3.60 -0.98 -3.94
N GLN A 163 3.29 -1.91 -3.04
CA GLN A 163 3.62 -1.82 -1.60
C GLN A 163 4.80 -2.70 -1.18
N ASP A 164 5.43 -3.44 -2.09
CA ASP A 164 6.42 -4.47 -1.74
C ASP A 164 7.59 -3.89 -0.93
N PHE A 165 7.99 -2.65 -1.23
CA PHE A 165 9.04 -1.93 -0.51
C PHE A 165 8.81 -1.79 1.00
N LEU A 166 7.57 -1.91 1.49
CA LEU A 166 7.24 -1.88 2.92
C LEU A 166 7.55 -3.21 3.63
N THR A 167 7.65 -4.30 2.87
CA THR A 167 7.80 -5.67 3.41
C THR A 167 9.16 -6.30 3.13
N VAL A 168 9.95 -5.69 2.23
CA VAL A 168 11.31 -6.15 1.95
C VAL A 168 12.25 -5.83 3.11
N ILE A 169 13.14 -6.76 3.41
CA ILE A 169 14.20 -6.56 4.40
C ILE A 169 15.32 -5.76 3.73
N PRO A 170 15.75 -4.59 4.27
CA PRO A 170 16.85 -3.83 3.71
C PRO A 170 18.17 -4.60 3.87
N ILE A 171 18.98 -4.64 2.81
CA ILE A 171 20.28 -5.33 2.81
C ILE A 171 21.38 -4.32 2.48
N GLU A 172 21.94 -3.71 3.52
CA GLU A 172 22.96 -2.67 3.41
C GLU A 172 24.22 -3.16 2.67
N GLY A 173 24.68 -4.39 2.94
CA GLY A 173 25.85 -4.97 2.29
C GLY A 173 25.72 -5.15 0.77
N LEU A 174 24.50 -5.06 0.22
CA LEU A 174 24.22 -5.10 -1.22
C LEU A 174 23.80 -3.73 -1.79
N GLY A 175 23.81 -2.68 -0.97
CA GLY A 175 23.25 -1.37 -1.36
C GLY A 175 21.74 -1.42 -1.60
N GLN A 176 21.03 -2.40 -1.06
CA GLN A 176 19.58 -2.58 -1.20
C GLN A 176 18.85 -2.03 0.03
N CYS A 177 19.19 -0.80 0.40
CA CYS A 177 18.56 -0.06 1.50
C CYS A 177 18.26 1.36 1.04
N MET A 178 17.13 1.90 1.51
CA MET A 178 16.81 3.31 1.34
C MET A 178 17.29 4.10 2.54
N SER A 179 17.82 5.30 2.30
CA SER A 179 18.08 6.26 3.36
C SER A 179 16.77 6.74 4.00
N ALA A 180 16.87 7.30 5.21
CA ALA A 180 15.72 7.89 5.89
C ALA A 180 15.05 9.00 5.05
N VAL A 181 15.83 9.76 4.28
CA VAL A 181 15.33 10.84 3.41
C VAL A 181 14.53 10.27 2.23
N GLU A 182 15.04 9.24 1.57
CA GLU A 182 14.35 8.59 0.46
C GLU A 182 13.06 7.91 0.93
N TYR A 183 13.12 7.21 2.06
CA TYR A 183 11.96 6.56 2.65
C TYR A 183 10.87 7.59 3.00
N ARG A 184 11.24 8.69 3.66
CA ARG A 184 10.33 9.80 3.97
C ARG A 184 9.73 10.44 2.72
N ALA A 185 10.52 10.67 1.68
CA ALA A 185 10.03 11.23 0.42
C ALA A 185 8.97 10.31 -0.23
N ILE A 186 9.21 9.00 -0.25
CA ILE A 186 8.26 8.01 -0.76
C ILE A 186 6.98 8.02 0.07
N LEU A 187 7.08 8.02 1.41
CA LEU A 187 5.90 8.08 2.27
C LEU A 187 5.09 9.36 2.06
N LYS A 188 5.75 10.52 1.99
CA LYS A 188 5.08 11.80 1.71
C LYS A 188 4.36 11.78 0.37
N TYR A 189 5.03 11.29 -0.69
CA TYR A 189 4.42 11.18 -2.02
C TYR A 189 3.16 10.29 -2.00
N ARG A 190 3.25 9.12 -1.35
CA ARG A 190 2.14 8.15 -1.25
C ARG A 190 0.98 8.63 -0.39
N LEU A 191 1.27 9.32 0.71
CA LEU A 191 0.29 9.94 1.60
C LEU A 191 -0.19 11.30 1.09
N MET A 192 0.25 11.70 -0.11
CA MET A 192 -0.16 12.93 -0.79
C MET A 192 0.15 14.19 0.02
N ILE A 193 1.26 14.14 0.75
CA ILE A 193 1.78 15.25 1.56
C ILE A 193 2.59 16.16 0.63
N PRO A 194 2.33 17.47 0.61
CA PRO A 194 3.16 18.43 -0.12
C PRO A 194 4.62 18.32 0.32
N MET A 195 5.52 18.13 -0.64
CA MET A 195 6.97 18.12 -0.41
C MET A 195 7.58 19.53 -0.58
N TYR A 196 6.90 20.40 -1.32
CA TYR A 196 7.27 21.81 -1.50
C TYR A 196 6.14 22.70 -0.96
N PRO A 197 6.45 23.93 -0.52
CA PRO A 197 5.44 24.84 0.03
C PRO A 197 4.44 25.28 -1.04
N GLU A 198 4.92 25.58 -2.24
CA GLU A 198 4.14 26.07 -3.36
C GLU A 198 4.59 25.41 -4.66
N ASP A 199 3.78 25.60 -5.70
CA ASP A 199 4.11 25.20 -7.05
C ASP A 199 5.15 26.19 -7.61
N GLU A 200 6.33 25.68 -7.98
CA GLU A 200 7.45 26.51 -8.45
C GLU A 200 7.89 26.12 -9.86
N THR A 201 8.75 26.91 -10.48
CA THR A 201 9.40 26.47 -11.72
C THR A 201 10.49 25.46 -11.39
N CYS A 202 10.51 24.33 -12.10
CA CYS A 202 11.52 23.30 -11.88
C CYS A 202 12.94 23.88 -12.01
N PRO A 203 13.79 23.80 -10.95
CA PRO A 203 15.10 24.44 -10.96
C PRO A 203 16.08 23.78 -11.95
N ILE A 204 15.78 22.53 -12.35
CA ILE A 204 16.61 21.73 -13.25
C ILE A 204 16.29 22.04 -14.70
N CYS A 205 15.05 21.77 -15.13
CA CYS A 205 14.69 21.97 -16.53
C CYS A 205 14.34 23.42 -16.87
N ARG A 206 13.90 24.20 -15.88
CA ARG A 206 13.39 25.58 -16.02
C ARG A 206 12.26 25.76 -17.05
N LYS A 207 11.64 24.66 -17.49
CA LYS A 207 10.63 24.62 -18.56
C LYS A 207 9.22 24.28 -18.05
N ALA A 208 9.14 23.55 -16.94
CA ALA A 208 7.88 23.03 -16.41
C ALA A 208 7.71 23.41 -14.95
N CYS A 209 6.47 23.45 -14.50
CA CYS A 209 6.12 23.59 -13.10
C CYS A 209 6.52 22.31 -12.33
N MET A 210 7.19 22.51 -11.21
CA MET A 210 7.36 21.54 -10.14
C MET A 210 6.19 21.72 -9.18
N ASP A 211 5.21 20.83 -9.29
CA ASP A 211 4.07 20.82 -8.39
C ASP A 211 4.54 20.56 -6.95
N LYS A 212 3.76 21.04 -5.99
CA LYS A 212 4.06 20.89 -4.57
C LYS A 212 4.16 19.44 -4.10
N TYR A 213 3.63 18.47 -4.86
CA TYR A 213 3.71 17.05 -4.57
C TYR A 213 4.88 16.35 -5.29
N GLY A 214 5.70 17.08 -6.04
CA GLY A 214 6.91 16.57 -6.69
C GLY A 214 6.67 15.59 -7.84
N GLU A 215 5.51 15.60 -8.47
CA GLU A 215 5.19 14.75 -9.63
C GLU A 215 6.16 15.01 -10.80
N HIS A 216 6.44 16.28 -11.10
CA HIS A 216 7.42 16.62 -12.14
C HIS A 216 8.80 16.02 -11.88
N ALA A 217 9.24 15.96 -10.61
CA ALA A 217 10.55 15.43 -10.25
C ALA A 217 10.69 13.91 -10.54
N VAL A 218 9.57 13.19 -10.67
CA VAL A 218 9.57 11.76 -11.01
C VAL A 218 9.93 11.55 -12.48
N HIS A 219 9.55 12.46 -13.37
CA HIS A 219 9.66 12.29 -14.83
C HIS A 219 10.38 13.45 -15.56
N CYS A 220 11.09 14.32 -14.82
CA CYS A 220 11.86 15.41 -15.40
C CYS A 220 13.01 14.84 -16.25
N LYS A 221 12.96 15.05 -17.58
CA LYS A 221 13.96 14.53 -18.53
C LYS A 221 15.35 15.13 -18.36
N GLU A 222 15.42 16.36 -17.87
CA GLU A 222 16.69 17.08 -17.63
C GLU A 222 17.28 16.72 -16.27
N LEU A 223 16.58 15.94 -15.44
CA LEU A 223 17.11 15.45 -14.17
C LEU A 223 18.26 14.49 -14.46
N PRO A 224 19.48 14.73 -13.94
CA PRO A 224 20.60 13.81 -14.13
C PRO A 224 20.28 12.37 -13.69
N GLY A 225 19.38 12.23 -12.70
CA GLY A 225 18.92 10.96 -12.19
C GLY A 225 17.96 10.17 -13.10
N PHE A 226 17.43 10.74 -14.18
CA PHE A 226 16.48 10.04 -15.05
C PHE A 226 17.12 8.82 -15.70
N LYS A 227 18.28 9.01 -16.34
CA LYS A 227 19.07 7.91 -16.93
C LYS A 227 19.55 6.92 -15.86
N TYR A 228 19.95 7.43 -14.70
CA TYR A 228 20.41 6.60 -13.59
C TYR A 228 19.33 5.62 -13.11
N ARG A 229 18.07 6.07 -12.92
CA ARG A 229 16.97 5.20 -12.49
C ARG A 229 16.71 4.07 -13.49
N HIS A 230 16.70 4.41 -14.78
CA HIS A 230 16.57 3.43 -15.86
C HIS A 230 17.72 2.41 -15.82
N ASP A 231 18.96 2.90 -15.82
CA ASP A 231 20.18 2.08 -15.80
C ASP A 231 20.23 1.17 -14.57
N TRP A 232 19.75 1.63 -13.43
CA TRP A 232 19.67 0.86 -12.19
C TRP A 232 18.70 -0.33 -12.32
N VAL A 233 17.50 -0.11 -12.86
CA VAL A 233 16.53 -1.20 -13.10
C VAL A 233 17.08 -2.21 -14.11
N ARG A 234 17.68 -1.74 -15.21
CA ARG A 234 18.38 -2.59 -16.19
C ARG A 234 19.46 -3.44 -15.52
N ASP A 235 20.26 -2.82 -14.66
CA ASP A 235 21.38 -3.48 -14.00
C ASP A 235 20.93 -4.53 -12.98
N VAL A 236 19.86 -4.26 -12.23
CA VAL A 236 19.22 -5.23 -11.33
C VAL A 236 18.68 -6.43 -12.12
N LEU A 237 17.98 -6.20 -13.24
CA LEU A 237 17.51 -7.29 -14.10
C LEU A 237 18.68 -8.13 -14.64
N GLY A 238 19.76 -7.47 -15.07
CA GLY A 238 20.98 -8.16 -15.50
C GLY A 238 21.64 -8.98 -14.38
N ASP A 239 21.62 -8.50 -13.14
CA ASP A 239 22.10 -9.25 -11.97
C ASP A 239 21.25 -10.49 -11.69
N ILE A 240 19.92 -10.36 -11.76
CA ILE A 240 18.98 -11.48 -11.60
C ILE A 240 19.25 -12.56 -12.64
N LEU A 241 19.37 -12.19 -13.93
CA LEU A 241 19.66 -13.14 -15.01
C LEU A 241 20.99 -13.85 -14.81
N ARG A 242 22.05 -13.10 -14.46
CA ARG A 242 23.36 -13.67 -14.16
C ARG A 242 23.30 -14.67 -13.01
N ARG A 243 22.58 -14.37 -11.93
CA ARG A 243 22.40 -15.30 -10.81
C ARG A 243 21.58 -16.54 -11.19
N ALA A 244 20.67 -16.42 -12.16
CA ALA A 244 19.93 -17.53 -12.72
C ALA A 244 20.74 -18.35 -13.75
N GLY A 245 22.00 -18.00 -14.02
CA GLY A 245 22.84 -18.67 -15.03
C GLY A 245 22.48 -18.32 -16.47
N ILE A 246 21.68 -17.26 -16.68
CA ILE A 246 21.27 -16.79 -17.99
C ILE A 246 22.25 -15.72 -18.47
N SER A 247 22.82 -15.92 -19.65
CA SER A 247 23.74 -14.95 -20.24
C SER A 247 22.97 -13.77 -20.82
N ALA A 248 23.39 -12.55 -20.50
CA ALA A 248 22.80 -11.33 -21.01
C ALA A 248 23.87 -10.25 -21.24
N LYS A 249 23.66 -9.40 -22.25
CA LYS A 249 24.52 -8.26 -22.58
C LYS A 249 23.73 -6.97 -22.46
N LYS A 250 24.23 -6.03 -21.65
CA LYS A 250 23.67 -4.68 -21.49
C LYS A 250 24.01 -3.81 -22.71
N GLU A 251 23.11 -2.92 -23.10
CA GLU A 251 23.33 -1.92 -24.17
C GLU A 251 23.87 -2.57 -25.46
N ALA A 252 23.38 -3.76 -25.79
CA ALA A 252 23.91 -4.53 -26.91
C ALA A 252 23.45 -3.88 -28.23
N PRO A 253 24.36 -3.58 -29.17
CA PRO A 253 23.97 -3.04 -30.46
C PRO A 253 23.14 -4.10 -31.20
N VAL A 254 21.90 -3.77 -31.58
CA VAL A 254 21.04 -4.65 -32.37
C VAL A 254 20.56 -3.95 -33.64
N ASN A 255 20.66 -4.67 -34.78
CA ASN A 255 20.34 -4.14 -36.12
C ASN A 255 18.86 -4.34 -36.51
N PHE A 256 18.00 -4.74 -35.58
CA PHE A 256 16.63 -5.20 -35.90
C PHE A 256 15.60 -4.08 -36.10
N LEU A 257 15.92 -2.83 -35.73
CA LEU A 257 14.94 -1.72 -35.67
C LEU A 257 15.17 -0.60 -36.69
N THR A 258 16.17 -0.71 -37.56
CA THR A 258 16.44 0.28 -38.63
C THR A 258 15.76 -0.15 -39.93
N ASP A 259 14.90 0.70 -40.49
CA ASP A 259 14.41 0.56 -41.86
C ASP A 259 15.63 0.61 -42.81
N PRO A 260 15.88 -0.44 -43.62
CA PRO A 260 16.95 -0.45 -44.60
C PRO A 260 16.91 0.75 -45.56
N MET A 261 15.74 1.35 -45.78
CA MET A 261 15.56 2.50 -46.69
C MET A 261 15.95 3.85 -46.07
N GLU A 262 16.06 3.97 -44.74
CA GLU A 262 16.40 5.25 -44.09
C GLU A 262 17.90 5.57 -44.12
N GLY A 263 18.76 4.66 -44.59
CA GLY A 263 20.20 4.88 -44.78
C GLY A 263 20.99 5.23 -43.50
N ARG A 264 20.33 5.31 -42.34
CA ARG A 264 20.90 5.53 -41.02
C ARG A 264 21.00 4.19 -40.30
N SER A 265 22.07 3.45 -40.53
CA SER A 265 22.38 2.24 -39.76
C SER A 265 22.91 2.58 -38.36
N THR A 266 22.19 3.40 -37.59
CA THR A 266 22.50 3.56 -36.17
C THR A 266 21.87 2.38 -35.45
N LEU A 267 22.66 1.34 -35.20
CA LEU A 267 22.34 0.25 -34.28
C LEU A 267 21.66 0.83 -33.04
N ARG A 268 20.35 0.61 -32.88
CA ARG A 268 19.67 1.00 -31.64
C ARG A 268 20.03 -0.06 -30.60
N PRO A 269 20.72 0.29 -29.51
CA PRO A 269 21.03 -0.68 -28.48
C PRO A 269 19.75 -1.16 -27.81
N ALA A 270 19.67 -2.45 -27.51
CA ALA A 270 18.69 -2.95 -26.55
C ALA A 270 19.24 -2.70 -25.14
N ASP A 271 18.40 -2.30 -24.19
CA ASP A 271 18.83 -2.13 -22.80
C ASP A 271 19.43 -3.45 -22.28
N LEU A 272 18.79 -4.58 -22.61
CA LEU A 272 19.31 -5.90 -22.31
C LEU A 272 19.05 -6.89 -23.46
N LEU A 273 20.12 -7.51 -23.96
CA LEU A 273 20.03 -8.65 -24.88
C LEU A 273 20.25 -9.94 -24.09
N VAL A 274 19.21 -10.75 -23.96
CA VAL A 274 19.21 -12.03 -23.24
C VAL A 274 19.43 -13.17 -24.23
N PHE A 275 20.43 -14.01 -24.00
CA PHE A 275 20.76 -15.11 -24.90
C PHE A 275 19.99 -16.39 -24.53
N GLY A 276 19.49 -17.13 -25.54
CA GLY A 276 18.91 -18.46 -25.34
C GLY A 276 17.61 -18.47 -24.52
N TRP A 277 16.79 -17.42 -24.62
CA TRP A 277 15.60 -17.22 -23.79
C TRP A 277 14.52 -18.28 -24.01
N ALA A 278 13.98 -18.39 -25.23
CA ALA A 278 12.89 -19.31 -25.55
C ALA A 278 13.14 -20.00 -26.89
N GLY A 279 13.17 -21.35 -26.88
CA GLY A 279 13.42 -22.15 -28.10
C GLY A 279 14.77 -21.82 -28.77
N GLY A 280 15.79 -21.48 -27.98
CA GLY A 280 17.12 -21.07 -28.47
C GLY A 280 17.20 -19.64 -29.01
N LYS A 281 16.09 -18.90 -29.08
CA LYS A 281 16.07 -17.52 -29.57
C LYS A 281 16.55 -16.53 -28.51
N HIS A 282 17.24 -15.48 -28.95
CA HIS A 282 17.59 -14.34 -28.09
C HIS A 282 16.37 -13.43 -27.86
N ALA A 283 16.34 -12.72 -26.74
CA ALA A 283 15.31 -11.73 -26.43
C ALA A 283 15.96 -10.35 -26.23
N CYS A 284 15.43 -9.34 -26.91
CA CYS A 284 15.75 -7.94 -26.63
C CYS A 284 14.73 -7.41 -25.63
N VAL A 285 15.21 -6.89 -24.50
CA VAL A 285 14.39 -6.28 -23.45
C VAL A 285 14.68 -4.78 -23.45
N ASP A 286 13.63 -3.98 -23.58
CA ASP A 286 13.64 -2.52 -23.49
C ASP A 286 12.82 -2.15 -22.24
N LEU A 287 13.32 -1.20 -21.44
CA LEU A 287 12.77 -0.82 -20.15
C LEU A 287 12.28 0.61 -20.21
N THR A 288 10.97 0.79 -20.01
CA THR A 288 10.39 2.12 -19.97
C THR A 288 9.76 2.40 -18.60
N GLY A 289 10.27 3.43 -17.93
CA GLY A 289 9.69 3.96 -16.70
C GLY A 289 8.74 5.12 -16.98
N VAL A 290 7.48 4.99 -16.59
CA VAL A 290 6.46 6.04 -16.77
C VAL A 290 5.83 6.37 -15.42
N SER A 291 5.67 7.67 -15.13
CA SER A 291 4.83 8.08 -14.00
C SER A 291 3.37 7.75 -14.33
N PRO A 292 2.63 7.07 -13.44
CA PRO A 292 1.24 6.73 -13.72
C PRO A 292 0.35 7.97 -13.82
N LEU A 293 0.76 9.09 -13.19
CA LEU A 293 0.07 10.36 -13.26
C LEU A 293 0.46 11.20 -14.50
N ALA A 294 1.45 10.75 -15.29
CA ALA A 294 1.85 11.46 -16.50
C ALA A 294 0.67 11.60 -17.48
N GLY A 295 0.30 12.85 -17.76
CA GLY A 295 -0.81 13.15 -18.66
C GLY A 295 -2.19 13.07 -18.01
N LEU A 296 -2.28 13.09 -16.68
CA LEU A 296 -3.50 13.41 -15.94
C LEU A 296 -3.94 14.85 -16.29
N ARG A 297 -4.57 15.00 -17.45
CA ARG A 297 -5.33 16.18 -17.88
C ARG A 297 -6.81 15.82 -17.90
N GLU A 298 -7.66 16.80 -18.17
CA GLU A 298 -9.15 16.81 -18.09
C GLU A 298 -9.90 15.54 -18.52
N SER A 299 -9.29 14.64 -19.32
CA SER A 299 -9.85 13.35 -19.74
C SER A 299 -9.94 12.26 -18.65
N GLY A 300 -9.49 12.54 -17.42
CA GLY A 300 -9.55 11.60 -16.30
C GLY A 300 -8.40 10.57 -16.25
N PHE A 301 -8.24 9.91 -15.11
CA PHE A 301 -7.20 8.90 -14.85
C PHE A 301 -7.66 7.50 -15.26
N VAL A 302 -6.79 6.76 -15.97
CA VAL A 302 -6.96 5.32 -16.19
C VAL A 302 -5.66 4.60 -15.84
N ALA A 303 -5.72 3.71 -14.85
CA ALA A 303 -4.59 2.89 -14.44
C ALA A 303 -4.00 2.13 -15.64
N GLY A 304 -2.66 2.13 -15.75
CA GLY A 304 -1.93 1.47 -16.85
C GLY A 304 -2.06 2.15 -18.23
N GLN A 305 -2.81 3.24 -18.39
CA GLN A 305 -2.87 3.97 -19.66
C GLN A 305 -1.53 4.61 -20.02
N ALA A 306 -0.80 5.13 -19.03
CA ALA A 306 0.53 5.72 -19.25
C ALA A 306 1.53 4.68 -19.79
N ILE A 307 1.44 3.44 -19.33
CA ILE A 307 2.25 2.30 -19.82
C ILE A 307 1.87 1.98 -21.27
N ARG A 308 0.57 1.81 -21.56
CA ARG A 308 0.07 1.51 -22.92
C ARG A 308 0.38 2.58 -23.95
N LYS A 309 0.58 3.84 -23.54
CA LYS A 309 0.98 4.94 -24.44
C LYS A 309 2.49 4.97 -24.71
N ALA A 310 3.26 4.28 -23.87
CA ALA A 310 4.71 4.23 -23.97
C ALA A 310 5.22 2.96 -24.69
N GLU A 311 4.40 1.91 -24.75
CA GLU A 311 4.51 0.77 -25.68
C GLU A 311 4.31 1.21 -27.15
#